data_AF-A0A929K878-F1
#
_entry.id   AF-A0A929K878-F1
#
_cell.length_a   1.000
_cell.length_b   1.000
_cell.length_c   1.000
_cell.angle_alpha   90.00
_cell.angle_beta   90.00
_cell.angle_gamma   90.00
#
_symmetry.space_group_name_H-M   'P 1'
#
loop_
_entity.id
_entity.type
_entity.pdbx_description
1 polymer ?
#
loop_
_entity_poly.entity_id
_entity_poly.type
_entity_poly.pdbx_seq_one_letter_code
_entity_poly.pdbx_strand_id
1 'polypeptide(L)'
;MTEYKLFAQRVGLVGIVNLIVSLRGLILIPILTKTLGTDAYGIWSVIIVTISLITPLAMLGLPTAMIRFLSAEKDKGKIQDGFYSVISVVFFAGLILSLIVYLLADSFAIAILKDVSSAPLVKIASFVIPLQALDPASLE
;
A
#
# COMPACT_ATOMS: atom_id res chain seq x y z
N MET A 1 8.26 17.35 -32.39
CA MET A 1 9.42 16.49 -32.03
C MET A 1 9.81 16.59 -30.55
N THR A 2 9.74 17.79 -29.94
CA THR A 2 10.10 18.01 -28.51
C THR A 2 9.20 17.26 -27.53
N GLU A 3 7.89 17.15 -27.82
CA GLU A 3 6.92 16.43 -26.98
C GLU A 3 7.21 14.93 -26.88
N TYR A 4 7.52 14.26 -28.01
CA TYR A 4 7.90 12.84 -28.02
C TYR A 4 9.18 12.57 -27.22
N LYS A 5 10.15 13.47 -27.28
CA LYS A 5 11.39 13.36 -26.50
C LYS A 5 11.12 13.52 -25.00
N LEU A 6 10.30 14.50 -24.61
CA LEU A 6 9.90 14.71 -23.21
C LEU A 6 9.10 13.52 -22.67
N PHE A 7 8.18 12.99 -23.47
CA PHE A 7 7.41 11.79 -23.12
C PHE A 7 8.32 10.58 -22.91
N ALA A 8 9.24 10.30 -23.85
CA ALA A 8 10.18 9.19 -23.73
C ALA A 8 11.09 9.32 -22.49
N GLN A 9 11.54 10.53 -22.14
CA GLN A 9 12.32 10.78 -20.92
C GLN A 9 11.51 10.51 -19.64
N ARG A 10 10.24 10.94 -19.59
CA ARG A 10 9.37 10.69 -18.43
C ARG A 10 9.05 9.22 -18.25
N VAL A 11 8.69 8.53 -19.33
CA VAL A 11 8.42 7.09 -19.32
C VAL A 11 9.69 6.32 -18.94
N GLY A 12 10.85 6.71 -19.50
CA GLY A 12 12.13 6.11 -19.16
C GLY A 12 12.50 6.28 -17.68
N LEU A 13 12.29 7.47 -17.11
CA LEU A 13 12.53 7.73 -15.69
C LEU A 13 11.63 6.87 -14.79
N VAL A 14 10.32 6.85 -15.06
CA VAL A 14 9.36 6.01 -14.31
C VAL A 14 9.71 4.53 -14.44
N GLY A 15 10.12 4.07 -15.62
CA GLY A 15 10.56 2.71 -15.86
C GLY A 15 11.79 2.32 -15.01
N ILE A 16 12.81 3.18 -14.96
CA ILE A 16 14.02 2.95 -14.16
C ILE A 16 13.67 2.93 -12.66
N VAL A 17 12.85 3.87 -12.18
CA VAL A 17 12.41 3.91 -10.78
C VAL A 17 11.67 2.63 -10.41
N ASN A 18 10.73 2.17 -11.23
CA ASN A 18 9.99 0.94 -10.99
C ASN A 18 10.88 -0.31 -11.00
N LEU A 19 11.90 -0.34 -11.87
CA LEU A 19 12.87 -1.42 -11.91
C LEU A 19 13.71 -1.48 -10.63
N ILE A 20 14.19 -0.34 -10.13
CA ILE A 20 14.92 -0.26 -8.85
C ILE A 20 14.04 -0.72 -7.68
N VAL A 21 12.79 -0.24 -7.63
CA VAL A 21 11.83 -0.63 -6.59
C VAL A 21 11.54 -2.13 -6.64
N SER A 22 11.41 -2.72 -7.82
CA SER A 22 11.18 -4.15 -7.99
C SER A 22 12.39 -4.99 -7.58
N LEU A 23 13.61 -4.55 -7.92
CA LEU A 23 14.86 -5.23 -7.53
C LEU A 23 15.11 -5.21 -6.02
N ARG A 24 14.63 -4.18 -5.30
CA ARG A 24 14.68 -4.12 -3.83
C ARG A 24 14.10 -5.38 -3.20
N GLY A 25 13.00 -5.90 -3.74
CA GLY A 25 12.37 -7.14 -3.27
C GLY A 25 13.31 -8.35 -3.34
N LEU A 26 14.03 -8.50 -4.44
CA LEU A 26 14.99 -9.60 -4.64
C LEU A 26 16.16 -9.56 -3.65
N ILE A 27 16.62 -8.36 -3.27
CA ILE A 27 17.71 -8.17 -2.30
C ILE A 27 17.21 -8.38 -0.86
N LEU A 28 15.98 -7.98 -0.56
CA LEU A 28 15.36 -8.15 0.75
C LEU A 28 15.18 -9.61 1.13
N ILE A 29 14.80 -10.49 0.19
CA ILE A 29 14.55 -11.91 0.45
C ILE A 29 15.75 -12.60 1.15
N PRO A 30 16.97 -12.60 0.60
CA PRO A 30 18.12 -13.27 1.23
C PRO A 30 18.55 -12.58 2.52
N ILE A 31 18.41 -11.25 2.63
CA ILE A 31 18.73 -10.51 3.86
C ILE A 31 17.77 -10.94 4.98
N LEU A 32 16.46 -10.82 4.75
CA LEU A 32 15.43 -11.14 5.74
C LEU A 32 15.49 -12.62 6.14
N THR A 33 15.63 -13.54 5.18
CA THR A 33 15.74 -14.97 5.48
C THR A 33 16.98 -15.30 6.31
N LYS A 34 18.13 -14.63 6.04
CA LYS A 34 19.34 -14.84 6.85
C LYS A 34 19.28 -14.19 8.23
N THR A 35 18.63 -13.04 8.38
CA THR A 35 18.59 -12.31 9.66
C THR A 35 17.49 -12.82 10.59
N LEU A 36 16.33 -13.16 10.05
CA LEU A 36 15.13 -13.55 10.81
C LEU A 36 14.92 -15.06 10.85
N GLY A 37 15.53 -15.82 9.94
CA GLY A 37 15.21 -17.21 9.70
C GLY A 37 14.01 -17.40 8.76
N THR A 38 13.83 -18.63 8.29
CA THR A 38 12.77 -18.98 7.33
C THR A 38 11.37 -18.80 7.90
N ASP A 39 11.19 -19.10 9.18
CA ASP A 39 9.88 -19.13 9.81
C ASP A 39 9.32 -17.72 9.99
N ALA A 40 10.13 -16.81 10.55
CA ALA A 40 9.76 -15.41 10.71
C ALA A 40 9.59 -14.68 9.37
N TYR A 41 10.39 -15.02 8.34
CA TYR A 41 10.18 -14.51 6.98
C TYR A 41 8.84 -14.97 6.39
N GLY A 42 8.43 -16.21 6.67
CA GLY A 42 7.12 -16.75 6.28
C GLY A 42 5.97 -15.92 6.87
N ILE A 43 6.03 -15.65 8.18
CA ILE A 43 5.03 -14.81 8.88
C ILE A 43 4.98 -13.40 8.26
N TRP A 44 6.15 -12.78 8.09
CA TRP A 44 6.27 -11.45 7.49
C TRP A 44 5.68 -11.39 6.08
N SER A 45 5.96 -12.41 5.26
CA SER A 45 5.45 -12.49 3.88
C SER A 45 3.93 -12.59 3.84
N VAL A 46 3.34 -13.42 4.70
CA VAL A 46 1.86 -13.54 4.81
C VAL A 46 1.25 -12.21 5.24
N ILE A 47 1.83 -11.54 6.24
CA ILE A 47 1.37 -10.22 6.70
C ILE A 47 1.36 -9.20 5.56
N ILE A 48 2.46 -9.11 4.79
CA ILE A 48 2.54 -8.17 3.67
C ILE A 48 1.50 -8.48 2.60
N VAL A 49 1.33 -9.75 2.23
CA VAL A 49 0.33 -10.16 1.25
C VAL A 49 -1.08 -9.77 1.72
N THR A 50 -1.40 -9.98 3.00
CA THR A 50 -2.67 -9.56 3.58
C THR A 50 -2.88 -8.05 3.48
N ILE A 51 -1.87 -7.24 3.83
CA ILE A 51 -1.94 -5.78 3.71
C ILE A 51 -2.15 -5.39 2.24
N SER A 52 -1.41 -6.00 1.29
CA SER A 52 -1.53 -5.72 -0.14
C SER A 52 -2.91 -6.06 -0.70
N LEU A 53 -3.58 -7.11 -0.19
CA LEU A 53 -4.94 -7.46 -0.60
C LEU A 53 -6.00 -6.49 -0.05
N ILE A 54 -5.77 -5.94 1.14
CA ILE A 54 -6.71 -5.02 1.82
C ILE A 54 -6.56 -3.59 1.32
N THR A 55 -5.35 -3.20 0.91
CA THR A 55 -5.04 -1.83 0.49
C THR A 55 -5.99 -1.32 -0.62
N PRO A 56 -6.24 -2.05 -1.73
CA PRO A 56 -7.18 -1.60 -2.76
C PRO A 56 -8.62 -1.42 -2.25
N LEU A 57 -9.05 -2.21 -1.27
CA LEU A 57 -10.37 -2.09 -0.65
C LEU A 57 -10.47 -0.80 0.17
N ALA A 58 -9.39 -0.40 0.85
CA ALA A 58 -9.33 0.87 1.59
C ALA A 58 -9.37 2.08 0.65
N MET A 59 -8.80 1.95 -0.55
CA MET A 59 -8.72 3.04 -1.53
C MET A 59 -10.04 3.31 -2.25
N LEU A 60 -10.94 2.32 -2.34
CA LEU A 60 -12.27 2.45 -2.95
C LEU A 60 -12.25 2.95 -4.42
N GLY A 61 -11.11 2.89 -5.11
CA GLY A 61 -10.93 3.46 -6.46
C GLY A 61 -10.88 4.99 -6.51
N LEU A 62 -10.83 5.66 -5.36
CA LEU A 62 -10.81 7.13 -5.26
C LEU A 62 -9.58 7.80 -5.86
N PRO A 63 -8.34 7.26 -5.77
CA PRO A 63 -7.17 7.88 -6.41
C PRO A 63 -7.34 8.06 -7.92
N THR A 64 -7.81 7.02 -8.61
CA THR A 64 -8.06 7.09 -10.05
C THR A 64 -9.18 8.09 -10.38
N ALA A 65 -10.22 8.16 -9.56
CA ALA A 65 -11.28 9.16 -9.71
C ALA A 65 -10.74 10.58 -9.49
N MET A 66 -9.90 10.77 -8.47
CA MET A 66 -9.25 12.03 -8.14
C MET A 66 -8.44 12.54 -9.32
N ILE A 67 -7.53 11.73 -9.87
CA ILE A 67 -6.74 12.10 -11.05
C ILE A 67 -7.67 12.47 -12.20
N ARG A 68 -8.66 11.63 -12.51
CA ARG A 68 -9.55 11.83 -13.67
C ARG A 68 -10.37 13.11 -13.58
N PHE A 69 -10.90 13.44 -12.40
CA PHE A 69 -11.82 14.57 -12.22
C PHE A 69 -11.09 15.87 -11.88
N LEU A 70 -10.00 15.81 -11.11
CA LEU A 70 -9.24 17.00 -10.74
C LEU A 70 -8.25 17.44 -11.82
N SER A 71 -7.84 16.58 -12.76
CA SER A 71 -6.92 16.97 -13.84
C SER A 71 -7.47 18.04 -14.77
N ALA A 72 -8.81 18.16 -14.87
CA ALA A 72 -9.49 19.16 -15.70
C ALA A 72 -9.82 20.45 -14.93
N GLU A 73 -9.69 20.45 -13.61
CA GLU A 73 -9.97 21.60 -12.76
C GLU A 73 -8.81 22.61 -12.80
N LYS A 74 -9.13 23.90 -12.76
CA LYS A 74 -8.14 24.99 -12.76
C LYS A 74 -8.13 25.76 -11.45
N ASP A 75 -9.22 25.68 -10.68
CA ASP A 75 -9.32 26.29 -9.37
C ASP A 75 -8.52 25.49 -8.34
N LYS A 76 -7.45 26.10 -7.82
CA LYS A 76 -6.59 25.48 -6.80
C LYS A 76 -7.32 25.13 -5.52
N GLY A 77 -8.34 25.91 -5.12
CA GLY A 77 -9.12 25.64 -3.92
C GLY A 77 -9.92 24.35 -4.07
N LYS A 78 -10.59 24.18 -5.22
CA LYS A 78 -11.35 22.95 -5.51
C LYS A 78 -10.47 21.71 -5.64
N ILE A 79 -9.28 21.86 -6.23
CA ILE A 79 -8.30 20.76 -6.29
C ILE A 79 -7.87 20.35 -4.88
N GLN A 80 -7.55 21.34 -4.04
CA GLN A 80 -7.14 21.10 -2.65
C GLN A 80 -8.24 20.42 -1.84
N ASP A 81 -9.47 20.91 -1.94
CA ASP A 81 -10.63 20.33 -1.23
C ASP A 81 -10.90 18.89 -1.69
N GLY A 82 -10.83 18.64 -3.00
CA GLY A 82 -11.00 17.29 -3.56
C GLY A 82 -9.91 16.33 -3.09
N PHE A 83 -8.65 16.77 -3.10
CA PHE A 83 -7.50 15.97 -2.64
C PHE A 83 -7.63 15.61 -1.16
N TYR A 84 -7.90 16.59 -0.29
CA TYR A 84 -8.09 16.31 1.15
C TYR A 84 -9.31 15.46 1.44
N SER A 85 -10.38 15.61 0.66
CA SER A 85 -11.58 14.77 0.79
C SER A 85 -11.23 13.30 0.49
N VAL A 86 -10.53 13.05 -0.62
CA VAL A 86 -10.11 11.69 -1.00
C VAL A 86 -9.18 11.08 0.04
N ILE A 87 -8.14 11.80 0.46
CA ILE A 87 -7.22 11.33 1.51
C ILE A 87 -7.97 11.02 2.80
N SER A 88 -8.89 11.88 3.22
CA SER A 88 -9.66 11.67 4.45
C SER A 88 -10.51 10.41 4.37
N VAL A 89 -11.23 10.21 3.25
CA VAL A 89 -12.07 9.02 3.06
C VAL A 89 -11.23 7.75 3.02
N VAL A 90 -10.11 7.75 2.29
CA VAL A 90 -9.18 6.60 2.22
C VAL A 90 -8.60 6.30 3.60
N PHE A 91 -8.24 7.32 4.38
CA PHE A 91 -7.73 7.14 5.74
C PHE A 91 -8.78 6.49 6.66
N PHE A 92 -10.02 7.01 6.67
CA PHE A 92 -11.09 6.43 7.50
C PHE A 92 -11.50 5.02 7.06
N ALA A 93 -11.55 4.75 5.75
CA ALA A 93 -11.76 3.40 5.23
C ALA A 93 -10.62 2.46 5.66
N GLY A 94 -9.38 2.92 5.60
CA GLY A 94 -8.21 2.21 6.10
C GLY A 94 -8.27 1.92 7.60
N LEU A 95 -8.75 2.86 8.41
CA LEU A 95 -8.97 2.66 9.86
C LEU A 95 -10.06 1.60 10.14
N ILE A 96 -11.17 1.63 9.40
CA ILE A 96 -12.24 0.63 9.54
C ILE A 96 -11.70 -0.77 9.19
N LEU A 97 -10.98 -0.90 8.08
CA LEU A 97 -10.38 -2.18 7.67
C LEU A 97 -9.29 -2.63 8.65
N SER A 98 -8.48 -1.71 9.15
CA SER A 98 -7.50 -1.99 10.21
C SER A 98 -8.14 -2.57 11.45
N LEU A 99 -9.26 -2.00 11.90
CA LEU A 99 -10.02 -2.51 13.03
C LEU A 99 -10.58 -3.91 12.76
N ILE A 100 -11.12 -4.15 11.56
CA ILE A 100 -11.62 -5.47 11.16
C ILE A 100 -10.48 -6.51 11.22
N VAL A 101 -9.32 -6.20 10.66
CA VAL A 101 -8.15 -7.10 10.70
C VAL A 101 -7.68 -7.34 12.13
N TYR A 102 -7.63 -6.30 12.96
CA TYR A 102 -7.24 -6.42 14.36
C TYR A 102 -8.17 -7.38 15.13
N LEU A 103 -9.48 -7.28 14.92
CA LEU A 103 -10.48 -8.15 15.57
C LEU A 103 -10.40 -9.59 15.05
N LEU A 104 -10.05 -9.79 13.78
CA LEU A 104 -9.92 -11.11 13.16
C LEU A 104 -8.51 -11.71 13.31
N ALA A 105 -7.56 -11.00 13.91
CA ALA A 105 -6.15 -11.38 13.93
C ALA A 105 -5.88 -12.75 14.57
N ASP A 106 -6.59 -13.07 15.66
CA ASP A 106 -6.42 -14.34 16.37
C ASP A 106 -6.91 -15.53 15.50
N SER A 107 -8.07 -15.39 14.87
CA SER A 107 -8.61 -16.38 13.92
C SER A 107 -7.72 -16.53 12.68
N PHE A 108 -7.18 -15.42 12.18
CA PHE A 108 -6.27 -15.40 11.03
C PHE A 108 -4.95 -16.13 11.34
N ALA A 109 -4.36 -15.85 12.51
CA ALA A 109 -3.13 -16.51 12.95
C ALA A 109 -3.28 -18.03 13.08
N ILE A 110 -4.40 -18.50 13.62
CA ILE A 110 -4.67 -19.93 13.75
C ILE A 110 -4.93 -20.59 12.38
N ALA A 111 -5.75 -19.96 11.53
CA ALA A 111 -6.18 -20.56 10.27
C ALA A 111 -5.08 -20.57 9.20
N ILE A 112 -4.31 -19.48 9.07
CA ILE A 112 -3.32 -19.29 8.01
C ILE A 112 -1.92 -19.65 8.48
N LEU A 113 -1.52 -19.13 9.66
CA LEU A 113 -0.16 -19.26 10.17
C LEU A 113 0.03 -20.53 11.02
N LYS A 114 -1.07 -21.20 11.41
CA LYS A 114 -1.09 -22.41 12.27
C LYS A 114 -0.32 -22.25 13.58
N ASP A 115 -0.07 -21.01 14.01
CA ASP A 115 0.66 -20.66 15.21
C ASP A 115 0.02 -19.46 15.90
N VAL A 116 -0.49 -19.68 17.12
CA VAL A 116 -1.13 -18.66 17.96
C VAL A 116 -0.14 -17.58 18.39
N SER A 117 1.15 -17.91 18.48
CA SER A 117 2.21 -16.99 18.93
C SER A 117 2.42 -15.84 17.95
N SER A 118 1.94 -15.99 16.70
CA SER A 118 2.04 -14.98 15.65
C SER A 118 0.90 -13.94 15.66
N ALA A 119 -0.17 -14.16 16.43
CA ALA A 119 -1.31 -13.25 16.49
C ALA A 119 -0.97 -11.79 16.90
N PRO A 120 -0.03 -11.54 17.86
CA PRO A 120 0.40 -10.17 18.17
C PRO A 120 1.05 -9.46 16.99
N LEU A 121 1.77 -10.19 16.11
CA LEU A 121 2.41 -9.61 14.93
C LEU A 121 1.36 -9.15 13.91
N VAL A 122 0.29 -9.93 13.72
CA VAL A 122 -0.83 -9.56 12.85
C VAL A 122 -1.57 -8.33 13.40
N LYS A 123 -1.75 -8.25 14.72
CA LYS A 123 -2.34 -7.08 15.39
C LYS A 123 -1.50 -5.82 15.22
N ILE A 124 -0.17 -5.92 15.35
CA ILE A 124 0.72 -4.78 15.10
C ILE A 124 0.66 -4.36 13.62
N ALA A 125 0.65 -5.34 12.72
CA ALA A 125 0.60 -5.09 11.29
C ALA A 125 -0.70 -4.43 10.82
N SER A 126 -1.83 -4.66 11.51
CA SER A 126 -3.09 -4.03 11.14
C SER A 126 -3.03 -2.51 11.23
N PHE A 127 -2.23 -1.95 12.15
CA PHE A 127 -2.03 -0.50 12.28
C PHE A 127 -1.27 0.12 11.09
N VAL A 128 -0.60 -0.69 10.27
CA VAL A 128 0.12 -0.24 9.07
C VAL A 128 -0.85 -0.03 7.88
N ILE A 129 -2.01 -0.69 7.89
CA ILE A 129 -3.01 -0.63 6.81
C ILE A 129 -3.43 0.81 6.42
N PRO A 130 -3.82 1.71 7.35
CA PRO A 130 -4.21 3.07 6.97
C PRO A 130 -3.05 3.86 6.35
N LEU A 131 -1.82 3.62 6.79
CA LEU A 131 -0.63 4.27 6.19
C LEU A 131 -0.38 3.71 4.78
N GLN A 132 -0.50 2.40 4.61
CA GLN A 132 -0.32 1.76 3.31
C GLN A 132 -1.40 2.17 2.30
N ALA A 133 -2.64 2.40 2.75
CA ALA A 133 -3.73 2.88 1.91
C ALA A 133 -3.52 4.31 1.40
N LEU A 134 -2.81 5.15 2.16
CA LEU A 134 -2.51 6.52 1.78
C LEU A 134 -1.34 6.64 0.79
N ASP A 135 -0.39 5.70 0.82
CA ASP A 135 0.83 5.76 0.02
C ASP A 135 0.54 5.93 -1.48
N PRO A 136 -0.28 5.08 -2.14
CA PRO A 136 -0.59 5.28 -3.55
C PRO A 136 -1.58 6.42 -3.80
N ALA A 137 -2.39 6.82 -2.81
CA ALA A 137 -3.30 7.97 -2.95
C ALA A 137 -2.55 9.32 -2.92
N SER A 138 -1.34 9.35 -2.34
CA SER A 138 -0.50 10.55 -2.22
C SER A 138 0.56 10.68 -3.32
N LEU A 139 0.89 9.57 -3.99
CA LEU A 139 1.93 9.48 -5.02
C LEU A 139 1.37 9.55 -6.46
N GLU A 140 0.06 9.39 -6.63
CA GLU A 140 -0.67 9.56 -7.90
C GLU A 140 -1.19 11.00 -8.09
#